data_AF-A0A7L1H937-F1
#
_entry.id   AF-A0A7L1H937-F1
#
_cell.length_a   1.000
_cell.length_b   1.000
_cell.length_c   1.000
_cell.angle_alpha   90.00
_cell.angle_beta   90.00
_cell.angle_gamma   90.00
#
_symmetry.space_group_name_H-M   'P 1'
#
loop_
_entity.id
_entity.type
_entity.pdbx_description
1 polymer ?
#
loop_
_entity_poly.entity_id
_entity_poly.type
_entity_poly.pdbx_seq_one_letter_code
_entity_poly.pdbx_strand_id
1 'polypeptide(L)'
;VLQYVCPGTECQLLRLRAFSPSAGADPYRAEDETPARFGDDLIVFLHIQKTGGTTFGRHLVRNIQLEQPCECRAGQKKCTCHRPGKRETWLFSRFSTGWSCGLHADWTELTNCVPSVVDNKKEVRLRPSR
;
A
#
# COMPACT_ATOMS: atom_id res chain seq x y z
N VAL A 1 -3.40 -12.52 -17.66
CA VAL A 1 -2.73 -11.51 -16.80
C VAL A 1 -1.72 -10.75 -17.66
N LEU A 2 -1.62 -9.43 -17.52
CA LEU A 2 -0.58 -8.63 -18.19
C LEU A 2 0.64 -8.61 -17.27
N GLN A 3 1.80 -9.02 -17.78
CA GLN A 3 3.05 -8.98 -17.05
C GLN A 3 4.04 -8.10 -17.81
N TYR A 4 4.67 -7.19 -17.08
CA TYR A 4 5.71 -6.33 -17.61
C TYR A 4 7.05 -6.94 -17.23
N VAL A 5 7.83 -7.36 -18.23
CA VAL A 5 9.09 -8.08 -18.02
C VAL A 5 10.20 -7.36 -18.77
N CYS A 6 11.35 -7.21 -18.11
CA CYS A 6 12.53 -6.54 -18.64
C CYS A 6 13.75 -7.46 -18.50
N PRO A 7 14.04 -8.33 -19.47
CA PRO A 7 15.28 -9.08 -19.46
C PRO A 7 16.40 -8.17 -20.00
N GLY A 8 17.05 -7.44 -19.09
CA GLY A 8 18.06 -6.42 -19.43
C GLY A 8 17.48 -4.99 -19.43
N THR A 9 17.91 -4.15 -20.38
CA THR A 9 17.51 -2.73 -20.44
C THR A 9 16.25 -2.46 -21.26
N GLU A 10 15.70 -3.44 -21.96
CA GLU A 10 14.46 -3.29 -22.72
C GLU A 10 13.30 -4.04 -22.06
N CYS A 11 12.17 -3.34 -21.91
CA CYS A 11 10.98 -3.83 -21.24
C CYS A 11 9.84 -4.04 -22.23
N GLN A 12 9.18 -5.20 -22.15
CA GLN A 12 8.03 -5.52 -22.98
C GLN A 12 6.81 -5.89 -22.13
N LEU A 13 5.64 -5.39 -22.56
CA LEU A 13 4.36 -5.72 -21.94
C LEU A 13 3.80 -6.98 -22.59
N LEU A 14 3.85 -8.10 -21.88
CA LEU A 14 3.39 -9.38 -22.37
C LEU A 14 2.00 -9.72 -21.82
N ARG A 15 1.12 -10.17 -22.70
CA ARG A 15 -0.23 -10.63 -22.35
C ARG A 15 -0.24 -12.16 -22.32
N LEU A 16 -0.18 -12.73 -21.12
CA LEU A 16 -0.28 -14.18 -20.96
C LEU A 16 -1.72 -14.63 -21.28
N ARG A 17 -1.87 -15.50 -22.29
CA ARG A 17 -3.07 -16.31 -22.49
C ARG A 17 -3.08 -17.44 -21.46
N ALA A 18 -4.26 -17.77 -20.96
CA ALA A 18 -4.44 -18.78 -19.91
C ALA A 18 -3.95 -20.15 -20.40
N PHE A 19 -2.96 -20.71 -19.70
CA PHE A 19 -2.53 -22.10 -19.86
C PHE A 19 -3.41 -23.00 -18.99
N SER A 20 -3.83 -24.13 -19.54
CA SER A 20 -4.54 -25.21 -18.81
C SER A 20 -3.61 -25.89 -17.80
N PRO A 21 -4.16 -26.50 -16.73
CA PRO A 21 -3.38 -26.92 -15.57
C PRO A 21 -2.84 -28.34 -15.79
N SER A 22 -1.55 -28.46 -16.02
CA SER A 22 -0.85 -29.73 -15.80
C SER A 22 0.61 -29.50 -15.43
N ALA A 23 0.94 -29.96 -14.22
CA ALA A 23 2.28 -30.23 -13.71
C ALA A 23 3.24 -29.04 -13.56
N GLY A 24 3.39 -28.58 -12.32
CA GLY A 24 4.46 -27.70 -11.90
C GLY A 24 3.96 -26.70 -10.87
N ALA A 25 4.42 -26.83 -9.63
CA ALA A 25 4.09 -25.91 -8.54
C ALA A 25 4.28 -24.46 -9.00
N ASP A 26 3.23 -23.66 -8.83
CA ASP A 26 3.24 -22.22 -9.12
C ASP A 26 4.13 -21.52 -8.09
N PRO A 27 5.26 -20.91 -8.49
CA PRO A 27 6.15 -20.19 -7.57
C PRO A 27 5.53 -18.91 -7.00
N TYR A 28 4.33 -18.54 -7.44
CA TYR A 28 3.53 -17.43 -6.91
C TYR A 28 2.29 -17.88 -6.14
N ARG A 29 2.14 -19.18 -5.89
CA ARG A 29 1.07 -19.66 -5.00
C ARG A 29 1.32 -19.09 -3.61
N ALA A 30 0.41 -18.25 -3.16
CA ALA A 30 0.39 -17.76 -1.78
C ALA A 30 0.23 -18.98 -0.88
N GLU A 31 1.33 -19.46 -0.32
CA GLU A 31 1.30 -20.26 0.90
C GLU A 31 0.60 -19.38 1.94
N ASP A 32 -0.58 -19.78 2.35
CA ASP A 32 -1.47 -19.14 3.33
C ASP A 32 -2.55 -18.20 2.74
N GLU A 33 -3.76 -18.74 2.59
CA GLU A 33 -5.01 -17.97 2.51
C GLU A 33 -5.37 -17.33 3.87
N THR A 34 -4.38 -17.05 4.73
CA THR A 34 -4.63 -16.23 5.90
C THR A 34 -4.66 -14.77 5.47
N PRO A 35 -5.64 -13.99 5.97
CA PRO A 35 -5.59 -12.55 5.85
C PRO A 35 -4.24 -12.07 6.37
N ALA A 36 -3.54 -11.23 5.61
CA ALA A 36 -2.27 -10.65 6.03
C ALA A 36 -2.40 -10.09 7.45
N ARG A 37 -1.78 -10.76 8.43
CA ARG A 37 -1.75 -10.31 9.82
C ARG A 37 -0.73 -9.21 9.92
N PHE A 38 -1.15 -8.01 9.57
CA PHE A 38 -0.35 -6.84 9.85
C PHE A 38 -0.27 -6.69 11.38
N GLY A 39 0.85 -7.05 11.98
CA GLY A 39 1.06 -7.00 13.43
C GLY A 39 1.28 -5.57 13.88
N ASP A 40 2.49 -5.06 13.66
CA ASP A 40 2.84 -3.64 13.78
C ASP A 40 3.45 -3.07 12.48
N ASP A 41 3.37 -3.83 11.39
CA ASP A 41 3.92 -3.45 10.09
C ASP A 41 3.21 -2.25 9.48
N LEU A 42 4.02 -1.42 8.82
CA LEU A 42 3.60 -0.23 8.08
C LEU A 42 4.16 -0.31 6.66
N ILE A 43 3.27 -0.35 5.66
CA ILE A 43 3.66 -0.23 4.25
C ILE A 43 3.81 1.25 3.91
N VAL A 44 4.96 1.64 3.35
CA VAL A 44 5.21 3.00 2.84
C VAL A 44 5.23 2.97 1.31
N PHE A 45 4.27 3.63 0.67
CA PHE A 45 4.22 3.73 -0.79
C PHE A 45 4.91 5.00 -1.29
N LEU A 46 6.15 4.84 -1.78
CA LEU A 46 6.91 5.89 -2.48
C LEU A 46 6.33 6.11 -3.89
N HIS A 47 5.66 7.24 -4.09
CA HIS A 47 4.97 7.55 -5.33
C HIS A 47 5.82 8.42 -6.26
N ILE A 48 6.63 7.77 -7.09
CA ILE A 48 7.39 8.43 -8.17
C ILE A 48 6.45 9.00 -9.23
N GLN A 49 6.76 10.19 -9.73
CA GLN A 49 5.95 10.84 -10.74
C GLN A 49 5.83 10.02 -12.02
N LYS A 50 4.64 10.09 -12.64
CA LYS A 50 4.34 9.49 -13.96
C LYS A 50 4.51 7.97 -14.07
N THR A 51 4.70 7.24 -12.97
CA THR A 51 4.83 5.77 -12.95
C THR A 51 3.49 5.03 -12.76
N GLY A 52 2.36 5.70 -13.02
CA GLY A 52 1.04 5.09 -12.79
C GLY A 52 0.68 4.94 -11.30
N GLY A 53 1.46 5.52 -10.38
CA GLY A 53 1.23 5.39 -8.94
C GLY A 53 -0.10 5.94 -8.43
N THR A 54 -0.80 6.78 -9.20
CA THR A 54 -2.19 7.19 -8.89
C THR A 54 -3.16 6.02 -9.04
N THR A 55 -2.98 5.15 -10.05
CA THR A 55 -3.82 3.96 -10.23
C THR A 55 -3.44 2.90 -9.20
N PHE A 56 -2.14 2.62 -9.05
CA PHE A 56 -1.66 1.66 -8.06
C PHE A 56 -2.06 2.04 -6.63
N GLY A 57 -1.87 3.31 -6.24
CA GLY A 57 -2.28 3.80 -4.92
C GLY A 57 -3.79 3.70 -4.68
N ARG A 58 -4.63 3.83 -5.72
CA ARG A 58 -6.07 3.59 -5.60
C ARG A 58 -6.39 2.11 -5.35
N HIS A 59 -5.66 1.19 -5.97
CA HIS A 59 -5.79 -0.23 -5.70
C HIS A 59 -5.38 -0.60 -4.27
N LEU A 60 -4.32 0.02 -3.73
CA LEU A 60 -3.89 -0.22 -2.34
C LEU A 60 -4.99 0.07 -1.31
N VAL A 61 -5.82 1.10 -1.53
CA VAL A 61 -6.85 1.51 -0.57
C VAL A 61 -8.24 0.93 -0.86
N ARG A 62 -8.47 0.29 -2.03
CA ARG A 62 -9.81 -0.19 -2.44
C ARG A 62 -9.88 -1.67 -2.83
N ASN A 63 -8.76 -2.26 -3.25
CA ASN A 63 -8.75 -3.56 -3.94
C ASN A 63 -7.82 -4.59 -3.28
N ILE A 64 -7.36 -4.35 -2.04
CA ILE A 64 -6.69 -5.36 -1.24
C ILE A 64 -7.74 -6.10 -0.41
N GLN A 65 -7.67 -7.43 -0.39
CA GLN A 65 -8.48 -8.25 0.49
C GLN A 65 -7.92 -8.18 1.91
N LEU A 66 -8.66 -7.53 2.81
CA LEU A 66 -8.29 -7.30 4.19
C LEU A 66 -9.43 -7.74 5.08
N GLU A 67 -9.11 -8.18 6.30
CA GLU A 67 -10.12 -8.43 7.33
C GLU A 67 -10.92 -7.16 7.64
N GLN A 68 -10.25 -6.00 7.68
CA GLN A 68 -10.87 -4.68 7.75
C GLN A 68 -10.47 -3.82 6.53
N PRO A 69 -11.41 -3.49 5.63
CA PRO A 69 -11.13 -2.64 4.47
C PRO A 69 -10.93 -1.17 4.86
N CYS A 70 -10.25 -0.40 4.02
CA CYS A 70 -10.13 1.04 4.23
C CYS A 70 -11.47 1.76 4.05
N GLU A 71 -11.73 2.76 4.88
CA GLU A 71 -12.91 3.61 4.77
C GLU A 71 -12.64 4.80 3.83
N CYS A 72 -13.20 4.74 2.62
CA CYS A 72 -13.12 5.82 1.64
C CYS A 72 -14.47 6.54 1.50
N ARG A 73 -14.58 7.79 1.96
CA ARG A 73 -15.79 8.60 1.78
C ARG A 73 -15.82 9.29 0.42
N ALA A 74 -16.98 9.33 -0.23
CA ALA A 74 -17.17 10.07 -1.47
C ALA A 74 -16.82 11.57 -1.26
N GLY A 75 -16.12 12.16 -2.22
CA GLY A 75 -15.63 13.55 -2.13
C GLY A 75 -14.30 13.72 -1.37
N GLN A 76 -13.88 12.74 -0.56
CA GLN A 76 -12.58 12.78 0.11
C GLN A 76 -11.50 12.14 -0.76
N LYS A 77 -10.38 12.83 -0.92
CA LYS A 77 -9.19 12.29 -1.61
C LYS A 77 -8.41 11.31 -0.74
N LYS A 78 -8.69 11.23 0.56
CA LYS A 78 -7.97 10.42 1.54
C LYS A 78 -8.93 9.40 2.16
N CYS A 79 -8.49 8.15 2.23
CA CYS A 79 -9.16 7.06 2.90
C CYS A 79 -8.53 6.81 4.27
N THR A 80 -9.29 6.18 5.16
CA THR A 80 -8.82 5.78 6.48
C THR A 80 -8.51 4.29 6.46
N CYS A 81 -7.23 3.92 6.51
CA CYS A 81 -6.77 2.53 6.47
C CYS A 81 -6.22 2.10 7.82
N HIS A 82 -7.10 1.69 8.74
CA HIS A 82 -6.69 1.26 10.08
C HIS A 82 -6.50 -0.25 10.16
N ARG A 83 -5.65 -0.68 11.09
CA ARG A 83 -5.47 -2.10 11.44
C ARG A 83 -6.75 -2.63 12.13
N PRO A 84 -7.15 -3.90 11.91
CA PRO A 84 -8.21 -4.55 12.68
C PRO A 84 -8.03 -4.35 14.19
N GLY A 85 -9.06 -3.80 14.86
CA GLY A 85 -9.06 -3.59 16.31
C GLY A 85 -8.12 -2.50 16.84
N LYS A 86 -7.32 -1.83 16.00
CA LYS A 86 -6.51 -0.66 16.39
C LYS A 86 -6.92 0.57 15.58
N ARG A 87 -6.62 1.77 16.07
CA ARG A 87 -6.82 3.01 15.30
C ARG A 87 -5.59 3.38 14.48
N GLU A 88 -4.52 2.59 14.52
CA GLU A 88 -3.27 2.87 13.81
C GLU A 88 -3.37 2.57 12.32
N THR A 89 -2.68 3.36 11.49
CA THR A 89 -2.66 3.11 10.04
C THR A 89 -1.63 2.04 9.70
N TRP A 90 -2.00 1.10 8.82
CA TRP A 90 -1.06 0.10 8.29
C TRP A 90 -0.47 0.54 6.92
N LEU A 91 -0.97 1.64 6.36
CA LEU A 91 -0.54 2.18 5.08
C LEU A 91 -0.17 3.66 5.17
N PHE A 92 1.05 3.99 4.79
CA PHE A 92 1.53 5.35 4.56
C PHE A 92 1.57 5.62 3.05
N SER A 93 0.68 6.48 2.57
CA SER A 93 0.58 6.83 1.16
C SER A 93 -0.21 8.11 0.96
N ARG A 94 -0.14 8.68 -0.26
CA ARG A 94 -1.00 9.81 -0.66
C ARG A 94 -2.48 9.58 -0.34
N PHE A 95 -3.00 8.38 -0.59
CA PHE A 95 -4.43 8.09 -0.43
C PHE A 95 -4.81 7.64 0.99
N SER A 96 -3.85 7.44 1.91
CA SER A 96 -4.12 7.07 3.31
C SER A 96 -3.71 8.18 4.29
N THR A 97 -2.44 8.58 4.26
CA THR A 97 -1.89 9.61 5.15
C THR A 97 -1.84 11.00 4.50
N GLY A 98 -1.88 11.07 3.18
CA GLY A 98 -1.72 12.31 2.42
C GLY A 98 -0.26 12.60 2.10
N TRP A 99 0.06 13.89 1.92
CA TRP A 99 1.42 14.37 1.67
C TRP A 99 2.10 14.81 2.98
N SER A 100 2.03 13.98 4.02
CA SER A 100 2.52 14.34 5.36
C SER A 100 4.03 14.59 5.43
N CYS A 101 4.79 14.05 4.47
CA CYS A 101 6.25 14.21 4.39
C CYS A 101 6.70 14.96 3.13
N GLY A 102 5.80 15.71 2.48
CA GLY A 102 6.10 16.41 1.22
C GLY A 102 5.31 15.88 0.02
N LEU A 103 5.16 16.73 -1.00
CA LEU A 103 4.47 16.41 -2.25
C LEU A 103 5.42 15.58 -3.14
N HIS A 104 5.08 14.31 -3.36
CA HIS A 104 5.95 13.34 -4.06
C HIS A 104 7.29 13.10 -3.39
N ALA A 105 7.24 12.97 -2.06
CA ALA A 105 8.41 12.73 -1.23
C ALA A 105 9.26 11.55 -1.74
N ASP A 106 10.56 11.79 -1.88
CA ASP A 106 11.51 10.77 -2.32
C ASP A 106 11.94 9.83 -1.18
N TRP A 107 12.86 8.91 -1.47
CA TRP A 107 13.32 7.95 -0.48
C TRP A 107 13.96 8.64 0.74
N THR A 108 14.79 9.66 0.50
CA THR A 108 15.51 10.40 1.54
C THR A 108 14.53 11.15 2.45
N GLU A 109 13.52 11.80 1.87
CA GLU A 109 12.51 12.51 2.64
C GLU A 109 11.65 11.55 3.47
N LEU A 110 11.23 10.43 2.87
CA LEU A 110 10.38 9.46 3.54
C LEU A 110 11.08 8.76 4.72
N THR A 111 12.32 8.31 4.55
CA THR A 111 13.06 7.62 5.63
C THR A 111 13.32 8.54 6.82
N ASN A 112 13.51 9.84 6.57
CA ASN A 112 13.76 10.83 7.62
C ASN A 112 12.49 11.37 8.30
N CYS A 113 11.33 11.33 7.63
CA CYS A 113 10.09 11.93 8.13
C CYS A 113 9.05 10.93 8.64
N VAL A 114 8.88 9.78 7.97
CA VAL A 114 7.79 8.84 8.26
C VAL A 114 7.79 8.34 9.70
N PRO A 115 8.92 7.92 10.29
CA PRO A 115 8.95 7.45 11.69
C PRO A 115 8.35 8.49 12.65
N SER A 116 8.82 9.74 12.56
CA SER A 116 8.35 10.83 13.40
C SER A 116 6.85 11.11 13.20
N VAL A 117 6.34 11.09 11.96
CA VAL A 117 4.91 11.35 11.71
C VAL A 117 4.01 10.27 12.29
N VAL A 118 4.44 9.01 12.21
CA VAL A 118 3.67 7.87 12.72
C VAL A 118 3.63 7.90 14.25
N ASP A 119 4.76 8.18 14.89
CA ASP A 119 4.87 8.24 16.35
C ASP A 119 4.12 9.45 16.94
N ASN A 120 4.24 10.62 16.32
CA ASN A 120 3.47 11.81 16.74
C ASN A 120 1.95 11.57 16.68
N LYS A 121 1.47 10.82 15.68
CA LYS A 121 0.05 10.45 15.61
C LYS A 121 -0.37 9.46 16.70
N LYS A 122 0.54 8.62 17.20
CA LYS A 122 0.29 7.78 18.38
C LYS A 122 0.21 8.65 19.64
N GLU A 123 1.13 9.59 19.82
CA GLU A 123 1.17 10.46 21.00
C GLU A 123 -0.04 11.40 21.09
N VAL A 124 -0.41 12.09 20.00
CA VAL A 124 -1.59 12.98 19.96
C VAL A 124 -2.87 12.24 20.36
N ARG A 125 -2.95 10.92 20.13
CA ARG A 125 -4.11 10.10 20.52
C ARG A 125 -4.07 9.59 21.95
N LEU A 126 -2.89 9.52 22.56
CA LEU A 126 -2.74 9.16 23.98
C LEU A 126 -3.05 10.33 24.90
N ARG A 127 -3.09 11.57 24.38
CA ARG A 127 -3.54 12.73 25.15
C ARG A 127 -5.07 12.67 25.32
N PRO A 128 -5.60 12.63 26.56
CA PRO A 128 -7.04 12.71 26.77
C PRO A 128 -7.55 14.05 26.25
N SER A 129 -8.66 14.04 25.52
CA SER A 129 -9.40 15.26 25.21
C SER A 129 -9.79 15.93 26.53
N ARG A 130 -9.26 17.13 26.75
CA ARG A 130 -9.55 17.94 27.94
C ARG A 130 -10.97 18.48 27.90
#